data_AF-A0A3S1FAN2-F1
#
_entry.id   AF-A0A3S1FAN2-F1
#
_cell.length_a   1.000
_cell.length_b   1.000
_cell.length_c   1.000
_cell.angle_alpha   90.00
_cell.angle_beta   90.00
_cell.angle_gamma   90.00
#
_symmetry.space_group_name_H-M   'P 1'
#
loop_
_entity.id
_entity.type
_entity.pdbx_description
1 polymer ?
#
loop_
_entity_poly.entity_id
_entity_poly.type
_entity_poly.pdbx_seq_one_letter_code
_entity_poly.pdbx_strand_id
1 'polypeptide(L)'
;PKDTGTYPNLNIPPKVAAQQFTDAEKNAKLAQLKADEQTQGSKGGAVRVTNPATLNALAKQHGADALKQIEAKCDPALDPTCK
;
A
#
# COMPACT_ATOMS: atom_id res chain seq x y z
N PRO A 1 -22.89 35.22 -17.68
CA PRO A 1 -21.69 34.92 -16.85
C PRO A 1 -21.52 33.40 -16.71
N LYS A 2 -20.37 32.83 -17.08
CA LYS A 2 -20.12 31.38 -16.94
C LYS A 2 -19.78 31.09 -15.48
N ASP A 3 -20.71 30.43 -14.78
CA ASP A 3 -20.49 29.86 -13.46
C ASP A 3 -19.59 28.63 -13.63
N THR A 4 -18.32 28.73 -13.21
CA THR A 4 -17.33 27.67 -13.40
C THR A 4 -17.41 26.58 -12.34
N GLY A 5 -18.42 26.61 -11.47
CA GLY A 5 -18.58 25.64 -10.41
C GLY A 5 -17.48 25.69 -9.34
N THR A 6 -17.76 25.02 -8.22
CA THR A 6 -16.89 24.90 -7.06
C THR A 6 -15.55 24.24 -7.42
N TYR A 7 -14.50 24.68 -6.74
CA TYR A 7 -13.08 24.39 -6.97
C TYR A 7 -12.76 22.96 -7.46
N PRO A 8 -11.85 22.82 -8.44
CA PRO A 8 -11.03 23.87 -9.06
C PRO A 8 -11.71 24.52 -10.28
N ASN A 9 -11.65 25.85 -10.34
CA ASN A 9 -12.12 26.65 -11.47
C ASN A 9 -11.41 26.22 -12.77
N LEU A 10 -12.17 25.65 -13.71
CA LEU A 10 -11.65 25.11 -14.98
C LEU A 10 -11.06 26.18 -15.92
N ASN A 11 -11.25 27.47 -15.65
CA ASN A 11 -10.56 28.56 -16.37
C ASN A 11 -9.12 28.81 -15.87
N ILE A 12 -8.71 28.19 -14.76
CA ILE A 12 -7.34 28.32 -14.26
C ILE A 12 -6.54 27.12 -14.76
N PRO A 13 -5.46 27.33 -15.55
CA PRO A 13 -4.62 26.24 -15.99
C PRO A 13 -4.07 25.49 -14.76
N PRO A 14 -4.12 24.15 -14.75
CA PRO A 14 -3.59 23.35 -13.65
C PRO A 14 -2.14 23.73 -13.38
N LYS A 15 -1.83 24.08 -12.12
CA LYS A 15 -0.44 24.28 -11.70
C LYS A 15 0.20 22.91 -11.50
N VAL A 16 1.30 22.66 -12.19
CA VAL A 16 2.11 21.46 -11.95
C VAL A 16 2.69 21.54 -10.53
N ALA A 17 2.35 20.56 -9.68
CA ALA A 17 2.80 20.51 -8.29
C ALA A 17 4.29 20.14 -8.16
N ALA A 18 4.86 19.52 -9.19
CA ALA A 18 6.26 19.12 -9.28
C ALA A 18 6.77 19.32 -10.71
N GLN A 19 8.08 19.47 -10.87
CA GLN A 19 8.72 19.41 -12.19
C GLN A 19 8.46 18.05 -12.83
N GLN A 20 8.10 18.05 -14.11
CA GLN A 20 7.94 16.81 -14.87
C GLN A 20 9.31 16.21 -15.15
N PHE A 21 9.40 14.88 -15.13
CA PHE A 21 10.61 14.17 -15.53
C PHE A 21 10.91 14.40 -17.02
N THR A 22 12.19 14.56 -17.34
CA THR A 22 12.67 14.37 -18.70
C THR A 22 12.52 12.90 -19.13
N ASP A 23 12.54 12.63 -20.43
CA ASP A 23 12.42 11.26 -20.94
C ASP A 23 13.52 10.33 -20.40
N ALA A 24 14.73 10.86 -20.24
CA ALA A 24 15.86 10.12 -19.67
C ALA A 24 15.60 9.74 -18.20
N GLU A 25 15.14 10.70 -17.39
CA GLU A 25 14.82 10.47 -15.97
C GLU A 25 13.67 9.49 -15.81
N LYS A 26 12.61 9.63 -16.63
CA LYS A 26 11.49 8.70 -16.64
C LYS A 26 11.96 7.26 -16.89
N ASN A 27 12.79 7.07 -17.91
CA ASN A 27 13.31 5.74 -18.26
C ASN A 27 14.19 5.16 -17.14
N ALA A 28 15.04 5.98 -16.52
CA ALA A 28 15.86 5.57 -15.39
C ALA A 28 15.01 5.17 -14.16
N LYS A 29 13.97 5.95 -13.83
CA LYS A 29 13.07 5.66 -12.71
C LYS A 29 12.24 4.40 -12.96
N LEU A 30 11.77 4.18 -14.19
CA LEU A 30 11.03 2.96 -14.54
C LEU A 30 11.94 1.72 -14.52
N ALA A 31 13.19 1.84 -14.96
CA ALA A 31 14.16 0.75 -14.86
C ALA A 31 14.46 0.39 -13.41
N GLN A 32 14.62 1.40 -12.54
CA GLN A 32 14.80 1.20 -11.10
C GLN A 32 13.59 0.50 -10.48
N LEU A 33 12.37 0.99 -10.74
CA LEU A 33 11.14 0.40 -10.24
C LEU A 33 11.02 -1.08 -10.63
N LYS A 34 11.30 -1.41 -11.90
CA LYS A 34 11.25 -2.79 -12.38
C LYS A 34 12.27 -3.70 -11.72
N ALA A 35 13.48 -3.20 -11.45
CA ALA A 35 14.50 -3.95 -10.72
C ALA A 35 14.08 -4.23 -9.27
N ASP A 36 13.44 -3.25 -8.62
CA ASP A 36 12.91 -3.39 -7.26
C ASP A 36 11.75 -4.40 -7.22
N GLU A 37 10.81 -4.35 -8.17
CA GLU A 37 9.73 -5.32 -8.33
C GLU A 37 10.25 -6.75 -8.50
N GLN A 38 11.26 -6.94 -9.35
CA GLN A 38 11.92 -8.24 -9.54
C GLN A 38 12.62 -8.73 -8.27
N THR A 39 13.23 -7.82 -7.52
CA THR A 39 13.88 -8.14 -6.24
C THR A 39 12.87 -8.51 -5.16
N GLN A 40 11.69 -7.88 -5.15
CA GLN A 40 10.60 -8.23 -4.25
C GLN A 40 9.97 -9.58 -4.61
N GLY A 41 9.72 -9.84 -5.90
CA GLY A 41 9.16 -11.12 -6.36
C GLY A 41 10.08 -12.32 -6.10
N SER A 42 11.40 -12.13 -6.20
CA SER A 42 12.39 -13.19 -5.92
C SER A 42 12.62 -13.44 -4.42
N LYS A 43 12.35 -12.46 -3.55
CA LYS A 43 12.28 -12.65 -2.09
C LYS A 43 10.91 -13.15 -1.61
N GLY A 44 9.88 -13.02 -2.44
CA GLY A 44 8.53 -13.53 -2.22
C GLY A 44 8.35 -15.01 -2.61
N GLY A 45 9.42 -15.80 -2.64
CA GLY A 45 9.27 -17.26 -2.60
C GLY A 45 8.47 -17.60 -1.35
N ALA A 46 7.36 -18.33 -1.51
CA ALA A 46 6.49 -18.73 -0.40
C ALA A 46 7.35 -19.09 0.81
N VAL A 47 7.15 -18.38 1.93
CA VAL A 47 7.86 -18.68 3.18
C VAL A 47 7.73 -20.17 3.36
N ARG A 48 8.84 -20.89 3.22
CA ARG A 48 8.83 -22.35 3.31
C ARG A 48 8.56 -22.64 4.77
N VAL A 49 7.28 -22.83 5.09
CA VAL A 49 6.83 -23.12 6.44
C VAL A 49 7.50 -24.43 6.83
N THR A 50 8.56 -24.33 7.63
CA THR A 50 9.39 -25.46 8.04
C THR A 50 8.63 -26.41 8.95
N ASN A 51 7.53 -25.94 9.58
CA ASN A 51 6.68 -26.78 10.42
C ASN A 51 5.22 -26.29 10.46
N PRO A 52 4.36 -26.72 9.51
CA PRO A 52 2.96 -26.29 9.46
C PRO A 52 2.12 -26.82 10.63
N ALA A 53 2.53 -27.94 11.24
CA ALA A 53 1.84 -28.49 12.41
C ALA A 53 2.03 -27.60 13.65
N THR A 54 3.25 -27.10 13.89
CA THR A 54 3.52 -26.17 14.98
C THR A 54 2.79 -24.84 14.78
N LEU A 55 2.70 -24.34 13.55
CA LEU A 55 1.91 -23.13 13.27
C LEU A 55 0.42 -23.33 13.54
N ASN A 56 -0.15 -24.49 13.16
CA ASN A 56 -1.54 -24.82 13.47
C ASN A 56 -1.79 -24.97 14.97
N ALA A 57 -0.85 -25.56 15.71
CA ALA A 57 -0.93 -25.66 17.17
C ALA A 57 -0.88 -24.27 17.83
N LEU A 58 0.05 -23.41 17.39
CA LEU A 58 0.15 -22.03 17.86
C LEU A 58 -1.12 -21.23 17.57
N ALA A 59 -1.68 -21.36 16.36
CA ALA A 59 -2.93 -20.71 15.98
C ALA A 59 -4.12 -21.19 16.84
N LYS A 60 -4.18 -22.48 17.20
CA LYS A 60 -5.22 -23.00 18.10
C LYS A 60 -5.05 -22.51 19.54
N GLN A 61 -3.82 -22.38 20.02
CA GLN A 61 -3.54 -22.01 21.41
C GLN A 61 -3.60 -20.51 21.65
N HIS A 62 -3.13 -19.71 20.70
CA HIS A 62 -2.94 -18.27 20.86
C HIS A 62 -3.62 -17.44 19.76
N GLY A 63 -4.36 -18.06 18.83
CA GLY A 63 -5.00 -17.35 17.72
C GLY A 63 -6.01 -16.33 18.19
N ALA A 64 -6.82 -16.64 19.21
CA ALA A 64 -7.77 -15.70 19.78
C ALA A 64 -7.08 -14.49 20.43
N ASP A 65 -5.97 -14.70 21.15
CA ASP A 65 -5.20 -13.62 21.75
C ASP A 65 -4.49 -12.76 20.69
N ALA A 66 -4.00 -13.38 19.62
CA ALA A 66 -3.42 -12.68 18.48
C ALA A 66 -4.46 -11.85 17.73
N LEU A 67 -5.64 -12.41 17.46
CA LEU A 67 -6.77 -11.69 16.86
C LEU A 67 -7.19 -10.51 17.74
N LYS A 68 -7.29 -10.71 19.06
CA LYS A 68 -7.59 -9.63 20.00
C LYS A 68 -6.55 -8.51 19.98
N GLN A 69 -5.27 -8.81 19.80
CA GLN A 69 -4.23 -7.78 19.65
C GLN A 69 -4.31 -7.02 18.30
N ILE A 70 -4.76 -7.69 17.23
CA ILE A 70 -4.99 -7.08 15.92
C ILE A 70 -6.23 -6.17 15.99
N GLU A 71 -7.33 -6.68 16.54
CA GLU A 71 -8.58 -5.95 16.75
C GLU A 71 -8.42 -4.80 17.75
N ALA A 72 -7.60 -4.94 18.79
CA ALA A 72 -7.34 -3.86 19.75
C ALA A 72 -6.53 -2.70 19.14
N LYS A 73 -5.88 -2.91 18.00
CA LYS A 73 -5.22 -1.86 17.20
C LYS A 73 -6.07 -1.49 16.00
N CYS A 74 -7.37 -1.46 16.21
CA CYS A 74 -8.28 -0.99 15.20
C CYS A 74 -7.91 0.44 14.77
N ASP A 75 -7.58 0.59 13.50
CA ASP A 75 -7.34 1.88 12.87
C ASP A 75 -8.67 2.40 12.32
N PRO A 76 -9.23 3.51 12.85
CA PRO A 76 -10.49 4.08 12.36
C PRO A 76 -10.42 4.53 10.89
N ALA A 77 -9.23 4.70 10.33
CA ALA A 77 -9.04 4.99 8.92
C ALA A 77 -9.19 3.75 8.01
N LEU A 78 -9.09 2.54 8.57
CA LEU A 78 -9.15 1.26 7.84
C LEU A 78 -10.39 0.42 8.17
N ASP A 79 -10.95 0.57 9.38
CA ASP A 79 -12.22 -0.06 9.78
C ASP A 79 -13.23 1.00 10.28
N PRO A 80 -14.21 1.38 9.44
CA PRO A 80 -15.21 2.39 9.79
C PRO A 80 -16.27 1.92 10.79
N THR A 81 -16.29 0.64 11.17
CA THR A 81 -17.21 0.10 12.20
C THR A 81 -16.60 0.08 13.59
N CYS A 82 -15.33 0.46 13.67
CA CYS A 82 -14.58 0.59 14.89
C CYS A 82 -15.03 1.80 15.72
N LYS A 83 -15.27 1.59 17.01
CA LYS A 83 -15.71 2.63 17.96
C LYS A 83 -14.59 3.07 18.90
#